data_AF-A0A4Z0YRR8-F1
#
_entry.id   AF-A0A4Z0YRR8-F1
#
_cell.length_a   1.000
_cell.length_b   1.000
_cell.length_c   1.000
_cell.angle_alpha   90.00
_cell.angle_beta   90.00
_cell.angle_gamma   90.00
#
_symmetry.space_group_name_H-M   'P 1'
#
loop_
_entity.id
_entity.type
_entity.pdbx_description
1 polymer ?
#
loop_
_entity_poly.entity_id
_entity_poly.type
_entity_poly.pdbx_seq_one_letter_code
_entity_poly.pdbx_strand_id
1 'polypeptide(L)'
;MASDEDYMAFLNKANQDLSEGSAKPQSSNKAEFKATDNGAKIPAAIQEAIKDAFYVSDADEPFVPVCLAWDEGGKGLPDEEEFAALIHHPDPSKADIEIQDPADWDTQGQYKAILDAVSKASKGNDVRVYRVAKEGARVEYWIVTTDGKGADARLVGAKALAIES
;
A
#
# COMPACT_ATOMS: atom_id res chain seq x y z
N MET A 1 6.75 -44.89 18.95
CA MET A 1 6.99 -43.55 19.53
C MET A 1 7.49 -42.69 18.40
N ALA A 2 6.56 -42.12 17.66
CA ALA A 2 6.81 -41.24 16.52
C ALA A 2 5.82 -40.08 16.66
N SER A 3 6.14 -38.96 16.02
CA SER A 3 5.26 -37.79 15.83
C SER A 3 5.42 -36.62 16.81
N ASP A 4 6.64 -36.28 17.22
CA ASP A 4 6.94 -34.89 17.64
C ASP A 4 7.78 -34.14 16.58
N GLU A 5 8.65 -34.85 15.85
CA GLU A 5 9.44 -34.28 14.75
C GLU A 5 8.61 -33.94 13.49
N ASP A 6 7.62 -34.75 13.12
CA ASP A 6 6.75 -34.46 11.97
C ASP A 6 5.78 -33.29 12.24
N TYR A 7 5.37 -33.06 13.50
CA TYR A 7 4.52 -31.92 13.86
C TYR A 7 5.30 -30.61 13.77
N MET A 8 6.58 -30.63 14.17
CA MET A 8 7.47 -29.49 13.97
C MET A 8 7.84 -29.27 12.50
N ALA A 9 7.98 -30.32 11.70
CA ALA A 9 8.26 -30.20 10.27
C ALA A 9 7.08 -29.58 9.49
N PHE A 10 5.83 -29.85 9.88
CA PHE A 10 4.67 -29.18 9.29
C PHE A 10 4.58 -27.70 9.70
N LEU A 11 4.83 -27.37 10.97
CA LEU A 11 4.89 -25.98 11.44
C LEU A 11 6.06 -25.20 10.81
N ASN A 12 7.19 -25.86 10.54
CA ASN A 12 8.37 -25.21 9.97
C ASN A 12 8.30 -25.12 8.44
N LYS A 13 7.70 -26.11 7.77
CA LYS A 13 7.52 -26.09 6.30
C LYS A 13 6.46 -25.09 5.84
N ALA A 14 5.52 -24.71 6.69
CA ALA A 14 4.64 -23.56 6.45
C ALA A 14 5.36 -22.21 6.67
N ASN A 15 6.44 -22.18 7.47
CA ASN A 15 7.19 -20.96 7.77
C ASN A 15 8.40 -20.73 6.85
N GLN A 16 8.89 -21.77 6.15
CA GLN A 16 10.01 -21.63 5.22
C GLN A 16 9.65 -20.97 3.89
N ASP A 17 8.37 -20.90 3.52
CA ASP A 17 7.89 -20.10 2.38
C ASP A 17 7.73 -18.61 2.77
N LEU A 18 7.77 -18.28 4.08
CA LEU A 18 7.51 -16.93 4.61
C LEU A 18 8.78 -16.16 5.04
N SER A 19 9.98 -16.73 4.88
CA SER A 19 11.22 -16.10 5.35
C SER A 19 12.19 -15.70 4.23
N GLU A 20 11.66 -15.02 3.22
CA GLU A 20 12.35 -13.94 2.49
C GLU A 20 11.42 -12.70 2.43
N GLY A 21 10.76 -12.26 3.50
CA GLY A 21 11.28 -12.07 4.84
C GLY A 21 10.93 -10.64 5.24
N SER A 22 9.75 -10.45 5.82
CA SER A 22 9.40 -9.39 6.79
C SER A 22 7.94 -9.57 7.19
N ALA A 23 7.70 -9.69 8.50
CA ALA A 23 6.40 -9.87 9.13
C ALA A 23 5.30 -8.96 8.52
N LYS A 24 4.28 -9.58 7.92
CA LYS A 24 2.98 -8.96 7.66
C LYS A 24 1.94 -9.67 8.52
N PRO A 25 1.00 -8.93 9.14
CA PRO A 25 -0.11 -9.56 9.83
C PRO A 25 -0.89 -10.43 8.84
N GLN A 26 -1.37 -11.53 9.37
CA GLN A 26 -2.12 -12.58 8.72
C GLN A 26 -3.30 -12.02 7.91
N SER A 27 -3.12 -11.93 6.61
CA SER A 27 -4.22 -11.76 5.66
C SER A 27 -4.27 -13.00 4.77
N SER A 28 -5.33 -13.75 4.99
CA SER A 28 -5.79 -14.89 4.22
C SER A 28 -5.73 -14.66 2.71
N ASN A 29 -4.90 -15.42 2.01
CA ASN A 29 -5.07 -16.02 0.67
C ASN A 29 -6.19 -15.47 -0.26
N LYS A 30 -6.26 -14.15 -0.47
CA LYS A 30 -7.14 -13.46 -1.42
C LYS A 30 -6.43 -12.19 -1.88
N ALA A 31 -5.81 -12.23 -3.06
CA ALA A 31 -5.39 -11.09 -3.87
C ALA A 31 -5.09 -9.80 -3.08
N GLU A 32 -4.09 -9.84 -2.21
CA GLU A 32 -3.59 -8.62 -1.58
C GLU A 32 -2.58 -7.96 -2.50
N PHE A 33 -2.91 -6.73 -2.87
CA PHE A 33 -2.07 -5.87 -3.68
C PHE A 33 -0.72 -5.63 -3.02
N LYS A 34 0.33 -5.69 -3.84
CA LYS A 34 1.69 -5.43 -3.39
C LYS A 34 1.78 -3.97 -2.95
N ALA A 35 1.94 -3.75 -1.64
CA ALA A 35 2.02 -2.42 -1.05
C ALA A 35 3.46 -1.96 -0.75
N THR A 36 4.36 -2.89 -0.45
CA THR A 36 5.74 -2.56 -0.04
C THR A 36 6.70 -3.54 -0.68
N ASP A 37 7.73 -3.02 -1.35
CA ASP A 37 8.89 -3.75 -1.84
C ASP A 37 9.86 -4.09 -0.69
N ASN A 38 10.49 -5.26 -0.76
CA ASN A 38 11.45 -5.72 0.23
C ASN A 38 12.69 -4.79 0.26
N GLY A 39 12.98 -4.19 1.42
CA GLY A 39 14.09 -3.25 1.60
C GLY A 39 13.78 -1.79 1.24
N ALA A 40 12.51 -1.46 0.97
CA ALA A 40 12.10 -0.12 0.62
C ALA A 40 12.03 0.79 1.86
N LYS A 41 12.67 1.97 1.78
CA LYS A 41 12.79 2.93 2.90
C LYS A 41 11.53 3.79 2.95
N ILE A 42 10.58 3.38 3.78
CA ILE A 42 9.42 4.22 4.08
C ILE A 42 9.90 5.44 4.90
N PRO A 43 9.54 6.66 4.48
CA PRO A 43 9.83 7.87 5.25
C PRO A 43 9.20 7.80 6.66
N ALA A 44 10.00 8.09 7.70
CA ALA A 44 9.54 8.06 9.08
C ALA A 44 8.30 8.96 9.32
N ALA A 45 8.22 10.10 8.63
CA ALA A 45 7.08 11.00 8.70
C ALA A 45 5.76 10.31 8.33
N ILE A 46 5.77 9.48 7.27
CA ILE A 46 4.58 8.72 6.85
C ILE A 46 4.27 7.66 7.89
N GLN A 47 5.29 6.91 8.33
CA GLN A 47 5.12 5.85 9.32
C GLN A 47 4.55 6.37 10.65
N GLU A 48 4.97 7.54 11.10
CA GLU A 48 4.41 8.20 12.29
C GLU A 48 2.99 8.70 12.05
N ALA A 49 2.71 9.29 10.88
CA ALA A 49 1.38 9.81 10.56
C ALA A 49 0.32 8.70 10.44
N ILE A 50 0.68 7.51 9.94
CA ILE A 50 -0.24 6.38 9.78
C ILE A 50 -0.40 5.53 11.05
N LYS A 51 0.50 5.65 12.02
CA LYS A 51 0.54 4.78 13.21
C LYS A 51 -0.69 4.93 14.10
N ASP A 52 -1.16 6.17 14.24
CA ASP A 52 -2.32 6.53 15.05
C ASP A 52 -3.52 6.97 14.18
N ALA A 53 -3.45 6.72 12.87
CA ALA A 53 -4.50 7.06 11.93
C ALA A 53 -5.23 5.81 11.43
N PHE A 54 -6.55 5.93 11.34
CA PHE A 54 -7.45 4.91 10.84
C PHE A 54 -8.34 5.54 9.79
N TYR A 55 -8.62 4.82 8.72
CA TYR A 55 -9.56 5.27 7.71
C TYR A 55 -10.98 4.98 8.19
N VAL A 56 -11.71 6.06 8.47
CA VAL A 56 -13.08 6.01 8.95
C VAL A 56 -13.97 5.46 7.83
N SER A 57 -14.34 4.20 7.97
CA SER A 57 -15.27 3.45 7.12
C SER A 57 -16.04 2.47 7.99
N ASP A 58 -16.90 1.62 7.42
CA ASP A 58 -17.66 0.63 8.21
C ASP A 58 -16.77 -0.31 9.05
N ALA A 59 -15.50 -0.48 8.68
CA ALA A 59 -14.55 -1.37 9.34
C ALA A 59 -13.41 -0.68 10.12
N ASP A 60 -13.30 0.66 10.09
CA ASP A 60 -12.23 1.44 10.76
C ASP A 60 -10.81 0.84 10.58
N GLU A 61 -10.37 0.70 9.33
CA GLU A 61 -9.12 0.00 8.99
C GLU A 61 -7.88 0.89 9.19
N PRO A 62 -6.75 0.33 9.66
CA PRO A 62 -5.51 1.08 9.82
C PRO A 62 -4.86 1.41 8.47
N PHE A 63 -4.08 2.49 8.44
CA PHE A 63 -3.26 2.80 7.28
C PHE A 63 -2.00 1.92 7.22
N VAL A 64 -1.71 1.39 6.04
CA VAL A 64 -0.54 0.57 5.74
C VAL A 64 0.45 1.39 4.91
N PRO A 65 1.75 1.41 5.25
CA PRO A 65 2.71 2.17 4.47
C PRO A 65 2.96 1.53 3.10
N VAL A 66 3.07 2.38 2.08
CA VAL A 66 3.33 2.00 0.70
C VAL A 66 4.75 2.41 0.33
N CYS A 67 5.51 1.49 -0.27
CA CYS A 67 6.85 1.78 -0.76
C CYS A 67 7.18 0.84 -1.92
N LEU A 68 6.99 1.29 -3.16
CA LEU A 68 7.18 0.49 -4.37
C LEU A 68 8.33 1.06 -5.20
N ALA A 69 9.11 0.21 -5.87
CA ALA A 69 10.11 0.68 -6.82
C ALA A 69 9.42 1.29 -8.06
N TRP A 70 9.83 2.50 -8.47
CA TRP A 70 9.24 3.23 -9.59
C TRP A 70 10.33 3.79 -10.51
N ASP A 71 10.75 2.99 -11.48
CA ASP A 71 11.81 3.33 -12.44
C ASP A 71 11.46 4.51 -13.38
N GLU A 72 10.19 4.90 -13.47
CA GLU A 72 9.72 6.03 -14.27
C GLU A 72 9.61 7.35 -13.47
N GLY A 73 10.29 7.49 -12.34
CA GLY A 73 10.21 8.70 -11.49
C GLY A 73 10.82 9.99 -12.06
N GLY A 74 11.00 10.09 -13.37
CA GLY A 74 11.12 11.35 -14.11
C GLY A 74 9.86 11.75 -14.88
N LYS A 75 8.90 10.83 -15.04
CA LYS A 75 7.66 10.97 -15.81
C LYS A 75 6.48 11.42 -14.94
N GLY A 76 6.57 11.17 -13.63
CA GLY A 76 5.58 11.57 -12.64
C GLY A 76 5.05 10.36 -11.85
N LEU A 77 3.81 10.49 -11.38
CA LEU A 77 3.05 9.42 -10.74
C LEU A 77 2.45 8.46 -11.78
N PRO A 78 2.35 7.16 -11.49
CA PRO A 78 1.82 6.15 -12.41
C PRO A 78 0.35 6.43 -12.75
N ASP A 79 -0.06 6.05 -13.95
CA ASP A 79 -1.47 6.05 -14.34
C ASP A 79 -2.20 4.82 -13.74
N GLU A 80 -3.51 4.70 -13.98
CA GLU A 80 -4.37 3.62 -13.44
C GLU A 80 -3.82 2.23 -13.82
N GLU A 81 -3.52 2.01 -15.09
CA GLU A 81 -3.01 0.72 -15.59
C GLU A 81 -1.59 0.41 -15.08
N GLU A 82 -0.73 1.42 -15.01
CA GLU A 82 0.64 1.29 -14.48
C GLU A 82 0.62 0.98 -12.99
N PHE A 83 -0.26 1.65 -12.24
CA PHE A 83 -0.47 1.40 -10.82
C PHE A 83 -1.04 -0.01 -10.58
N ALA A 84 -2.00 -0.43 -11.40
CA ALA A 84 -2.53 -1.79 -11.37
C ALA A 84 -1.43 -2.84 -11.60
N ALA A 85 -0.52 -2.58 -12.54
CA ALA A 85 0.62 -3.45 -12.79
C ALA A 85 1.60 -3.48 -11.61
N LEU A 86 1.89 -2.32 -11.01
CA LEU A 86 2.77 -2.19 -9.84
C LEU A 86 2.26 -2.98 -8.63
N ILE A 87 0.95 -2.94 -8.38
CA ILE A 87 0.33 -3.66 -7.27
C ILE A 87 0.09 -5.15 -7.56
N HIS A 88 0.52 -5.64 -8.73
CA HIS A 88 0.26 -6.99 -9.24
C HIS A 88 -1.24 -7.32 -9.30
N HIS A 89 -2.05 -6.39 -9.80
CA HIS A 89 -3.46 -6.63 -10.05
C HIS A 89 -3.62 -7.78 -11.07
N PRO A 90 -4.51 -8.77 -10.82
CA PRO A 90 -4.70 -9.91 -11.72
C PRO A 90 -5.12 -9.49 -13.14
N ASP A 91 -5.90 -8.42 -13.23
CA ASP A 91 -6.33 -7.80 -14.49
C ASP A 91 -6.08 -6.28 -14.44
N PRO A 92 -4.94 -5.76 -14.90
CA PRO A 92 -4.66 -4.32 -14.81
C PRO A 92 -5.64 -3.47 -15.64
N SER A 93 -6.05 -3.94 -16.82
CA SER A 93 -7.01 -3.23 -17.68
C SER A 93 -8.48 -3.37 -17.25
N LYS A 94 -8.77 -4.19 -16.23
CA LYS A 94 -10.11 -4.27 -15.59
C LYS A 94 -10.08 -3.79 -14.15
N ALA A 95 -8.95 -3.27 -13.69
CA ALA A 95 -8.85 -2.71 -12.37
C ALA A 95 -9.73 -1.45 -12.33
N ASP A 96 -10.70 -1.43 -11.44
CA ASP A 96 -11.53 -0.26 -11.17
C ASP A 96 -10.70 0.67 -10.29
N ILE A 97 -9.80 1.42 -10.93
CA ILE A 97 -8.92 2.38 -10.28
C ILE A 97 -9.39 3.74 -10.71
N GLU A 98 -9.59 4.63 -9.75
CA GLU A 98 -9.93 6.02 -9.99
C GLU A 98 -8.88 6.91 -9.34
N ILE A 99 -8.29 7.81 -10.12
CA ILE A 99 -7.33 8.80 -9.62
C ILE A 99 -8.11 10.01 -9.10
N GLN A 100 -7.94 10.30 -7.81
CA GLN A 100 -8.51 11.44 -7.12
C GLN A 100 -7.42 12.35 -6.56
N ASP A 101 -7.73 13.64 -6.48
CA ASP A 101 -6.90 14.60 -5.78
C ASP A 101 -7.02 14.39 -4.26
N PRO A 102 -5.91 14.52 -3.51
CA PRO A 102 -5.93 14.36 -2.06
C PRO A 102 -6.85 15.35 -1.34
N ALA A 103 -7.06 16.54 -1.92
CA ALA A 103 -7.98 17.54 -1.40
C ALA A 103 -9.46 17.17 -1.62
N ASP A 104 -9.77 16.47 -2.72
CA ASP A 104 -11.11 15.98 -3.02
C ASP A 104 -11.42 14.70 -2.25
N TRP A 105 -10.44 13.84 -2.00
CA TRP A 105 -10.60 12.67 -1.15
C TRP A 105 -10.77 13.03 0.33
N ASP A 106 -9.95 13.93 0.86
CA ASP A 106 -10.01 14.40 2.25
C ASP A 106 -10.71 15.76 2.38
N THR A 107 -11.96 15.84 1.91
CA THR A 107 -12.74 17.10 1.98
C THR A 107 -12.91 17.63 3.41
N GLN A 108 -12.94 16.74 4.40
CA GLN A 108 -13.05 17.06 5.82
C GLN A 108 -11.72 17.48 6.45
N GLY A 109 -10.60 17.23 5.77
CA GLY A 109 -9.26 17.54 6.28
C GLY A 109 -8.84 16.66 7.46
N GLN A 110 -9.40 15.47 7.60
CA GLN A 110 -9.12 14.52 8.68
C GLN A 110 -7.73 13.87 8.52
N TYR A 111 -7.29 13.70 7.27
CA TYR A 111 -6.05 13.02 6.90
C TYR A 111 -4.94 13.99 6.48
N LYS A 112 -5.09 15.29 6.75
CA LYS A 112 -4.08 16.32 6.50
C LYS A 112 -2.70 15.97 7.06
N ALA A 113 -2.62 15.29 8.21
CA ALA A 113 -1.35 14.86 8.78
C ALA A 113 -0.64 13.84 7.89
N ILE A 114 -1.39 12.90 7.29
CA ILE A 114 -0.87 11.92 6.33
C ILE A 114 -0.46 12.63 5.05
N LEU A 115 -1.30 13.51 4.52
CA LEU A 115 -0.99 14.28 3.32
C LEU A 115 0.26 15.15 3.48
N ASP A 116 0.41 15.81 4.62
CA ASP A 116 1.60 16.60 4.95
C ASP A 116 2.85 15.72 5.09
N ALA A 117 2.72 14.54 5.71
CA ALA A 117 3.81 13.57 5.81
C ALA A 117 4.24 13.02 4.45
N VAL A 118 3.28 12.69 3.58
CA VAL A 118 3.50 12.22 2.21
C VAL A 118 4.10 13.35 1.37
N SER A 119 3.62 14.59 1.50
CA SER A 119 4.19 15.76 0.81
C SER A 119 5.62 16.08 1.28
N LYS A 120 5.91 15.95 2.58
CA LYS A 120 7.28 16.07 3.11
C LYS A 120 8.19 15.00 2.53
N ALA A 121 7.68 13.77 2.40
CA ALA A 121 8.39 12.68 1.74
C ALA A 121 8.59 12.93 0.24
N SER A 122 7.64 13.59 -0.42
CA SER A 122 7.67 13.90 -1.85
C SER A 122 8.75 14.91 -2.24
N LYS A 123 9.31 15.65 -1.27
CA LYS A 123 10.26 16.77 -1.50
C LYS A 123 9.73 17.77 -2.54
N GLY A 124 8.41 17.93 -2.61
CA GLY A 124 7.72 18.81 -3.57
C GLY A 124 7.25 18.13 -4.85
N ASN A 125 7.27 16.80 -4.95
CA ASN A 125 6.54 16.07 -5.99
C ASN A 125 5.03 16.04 -5.69
N ASP A 126 4.24 15.83 -6.74
CA ASP A 126 2.79 15.67 -6.66
C ASP A 126 2.38 14.46 -5.81
N VAL A 127 1.25 14.59 -5.12
CA VAL A 127 0.62 13.53 -4.33
C VAL A 127 -0.72 13.21 -4.98
N ARG A 128 -1.02 11.93 -5.19
CA ARG A 128 -2.33 11.48 -5.70
C ARG A 128 -2.93 10.40 -4.82
N VAL A 129 -4.25 10.29 -4.89
CA VAL A 129 -5.01 9.23 -4.24
C VAL A 129 -5.57 8.30 -5.32
N TYR A 130 -5.26 7.01 -5.24
CA TYR A 130 -5.82 6.00 -6.13
C TYR A 130 -6.87 5.22 -5.35
N ARG A 131 -8.11 5.30 -5.79
CA ARG A 131 -9.22 4.51 -5.26
C ARG A 131 -9.32 3.24 -6.09
N VAL A 132 -9.00 2.09 -5.50
CA VAL A 132 -9.00 0.78 -6.15
C VAL A 132 -10.18 -0.03 -5.62
N ALA A 133 -11.22 -0.24 -6.42
CA ALA A 133 -12.31 -1.12 -6.01
C ALA A 133 -11.87 -2.59 -6.04
N LYS A 134 -12.22 -3.31 -4.98
CA LYS A 134 -12.01 -4.74 -4.81
C LYS A 134 -13.34 -5.48 -4.93
N GLU A 135 -13.27 -6.80 -4.87
CA GLU A 135 -14.47 -7.64 -4.84
C GLU A 135 -15.42 -7.25 -3.70
N GLY A 136 -16.69 -7.01 -4.06
CA GLY A 136 -17.77 -6.70 -3.14
C GLY A 136 -17.78 -5.24 -2.71
N ALA A 137 -17.97 -5.00 -1.41
CA ALA A 137 -18.01 -3.69 -0.77
C ALA A 137 -16.61 -3.13 -0.43
N ARG A 138 -15.53 -3.74 -0.90
CA ARG A 138 -14.16 -3.40 -0.48
C ARG A 138 -13.55 -2.40 -1.45
N VAL A 139 -12.95 -1.34 -0.94
CA VAL A 139 -12.24 -0.33 -1.72
C VAL A 139 -10.93 0.00 -1.03
N GLU A 140 -9.81 0.01 -1.74
CA GLU A 140 -8.53 0.44 -1.18
C GLU A 140 -8.18 1.85 -1.69
N TYR A 141 -7.98 2.77 -0.76
CA TYR A 141 -7.47 4.10 -1.05
C TYR A 141 -5.96 4.12 -0.88
N TRP A 142 -5.24 4.56 -1.91
CA TRP A 142 -3.79 4.59 -1.94
C TRP A 142 -3.32 6.02 -2.15
N ILE A 143 -2.81 6.63 -1.09
CA ILE A 143 -2.21 7.96 -1.10
C ILE A 143 -0.73 7.77 -1.37
N VAL A 144 -0.28 8.08 -2.58
CA VAL A 144 1.09 7.82 -3.00
C VAL A 144 1.72 9.04 -3.66
N THR A 145 3.03 9.13 -3.52
CA THR A 145 3.90 10.14 -4.11
C THR A 145 5.14 9.47 -4.67
N THR A 146 5.84 10.14 -5.57
CA THR A 146 7.20 9.73 -5.94
C THR A 146 8.22 10.35 -4.96
N ASP A 147 9.12 9.54 -4.42
CA ASP A 147 10.36 9.97 -3.74
C ASP A 147 11.57 9.60 -4.62
N GLY A 148 12.50 10.54 -4.75
CA GLY A 148 13.65 10.41 -5.65
C GLY A 148 13.35 10.89 -7.07
N LYS A 149 14.35 10.74 -7.95
CA LYS A 149 14.29 11.10 -9.38
C LYS A 149 15.05 10.04 -10.20
N GLY A 150 14.55 9.70 -11.38
CA GLY A 150 15.21 8.75 -12.30
C GLY A 150 15.09 7.29 -11.84
N ALA A 151 16.11 6.48 -12.12
CA ALA A 151 16.11 5.03 -11.87
C ALA A 151 16.07 4.61 -10.40
N ASP A 152 16.35 5.54 -9.47
CA ASP A 152 16.27 5.29 -8.02
C ASP A 152 14.94 5.75 -7.42
N ALA A 153 14.00 6.20 -8.26
CA ALA A 153 12.73 6.70 -7.77
C ALA A 153 11.83 5.58 -7.25
N ARG A 154 11.01 5.95 -6.27
CA ARG A 154 10.15 5.01 -5.54
C ARG A 154 8.81 5.67 -5.31
N LEU A 155 7.75 4.89 -5.45
CA LEU A 155 6.44 5.29 -4.96
C LEU A 155 6.43 5.12 -3.45
N VAL A 156 6.22 6.19 -2.69
CA VAL A 156 6.08 6.12 -1.23
C VAL A 156 4.74 6.71 -0.83
N GLY A 157 4.13 6.19 0.23
CA GLY A 157 2.78 6.60 0.57
C GLY A 157 2.16 5.83 1.70
N ALA A 158 0.84 5.91 1.78
CA ALA A 158 0.00 5.17 2.70
C ALA A 158 -1.21 4.64 1.94
N LYS A 159 -1.69 3.46 2.30
CA LYS A 159 -2.96 2.91 1.82
C LYS A 159 -3.88 2.59 2.97
N ALA A 160 -5.18 2.61 2.73
CA ALA A 160 -6.16 2.11 3.67
C ALA A 160 -7.23 1.32 2.94
N LEU A 161 -7.73 0.27 3.60
CA LEU A 161 -8.91 -0.45 3.14
C LEU A 161 -10.16 0.28 3.67
N ALA A 162 -11.19 0.33 2.86
CA ALA A 162 -12.49 0.88 3.19
C ALA A 162 -13.56 -0.13 2.81
N ILE A 163 -14.61 -0.21 3.62
CA ILE A 163 -15.80 -1.00 3.31
C ILE A 163 -16.95 -0.03 3.02
N GLU A 164 -17.43 -0.03 1.78
CA GLU A 164 -18.58 0.73 1.29
C GLU A 164 -19.75 -0.26 1.08
N SER A 165 -20.62 -0.39 2.10
CA SER A 165 -21.82 -1.24 2.07
C SER A 165 -23.10 -0.46 1.86
#